data_AF-X1AMP3-F1
#
_entry.id   AF-X1AMP3-F1
#
_cell.length_a   1.000
_cell.length_b   1.000
_cell.length_c   1.000
_cell.angle_alpha   90.00
_cell.angle_beta   90.00
_cell.angle_gamma   90.00
#
_symmetry.space_group_name_H-M   'P 1'
#
loop_
_entity.id
_entity.type
_entity.pdbx_description
1 polymer ?
#
loop_
_entity_poly.entity_id
_entity_poly.type
_entity_poly.pdbx_seq_one_letter_code
_entity_poly.pdbx_strand_id
1 'polypeptide(L)'
;MSEGFKPYIDPKTELSEMTLRAVILGMIMAIILGAANVYLGLKAGMTVAAAFPAAVVAMAVLRAFKGNILEENIARTTGSVGEALAAGAIFTVPAFVMVGAWDNLDLFTGPWFLATALLIVGGLLGVLILILLRRTFMEDTSLPFPESAACTEIVKAGQGGQTGAASVFAAMGIAGLMEFLKNHNGIPIIGGHYKGAFKLSADSSGAFPFFTPEPSPAFLGVGYIIGPKYGALTASGGIFGWLLLMPILL
;
A
#
# COMPACT_ATOMS: atom_id res chain seq x y z
N MET A 1 3.67 -26.10 13.73
CA MET A 1 4.83 -26.09 12.80
C MET A 1 4.79 -27.41 12.05
N SER A 2 4.83 -27.40 10.71
CA SER A 2 4.86 -28.66 9.95
C SER A 2 6.10 -29.46 10.35
N GLU A 3 5.95 -30.76 10.53
CA GLU A 3 7.07 -31.66 10.84
C GLU A 3 8.19 -31.46 9.79
N GLY A 4 9.38 -31.01 10.22
CA GLY A 4 10.54 -30.80 9.36
C GLY A 4 10.93 -29.34 9.06
N PHE A 5 10.21 -28.32 9.54
CA PHE A 5 10.66 -26.93 9.38
C PHE A 5 11.91 -26.64 10.23
N LYS A 6 13.04 -26.37 9.57
CA LYS A 6 14.27 -25.90 10.23
C LYS A 6 14.30 -24.36 10.23
N PRO A 7 14.23 -23.71 11.41
CA PRO A 7 14.33 -22.26 11.51
C PRO A 7 15.64 -21.73 10.91
N TYR A 8 15.58 -20.57 10.27
CA TYR A 8 16.78 -19.92 9.71
C TYR A 8 17.77 -19.49 10.79
N ILE A 9 17.25 -19.05 11.94
CA ILE A 9 18.01 -18.77 13.16
C ILE A 9 17.66 -19.84 14.18
N ASP A 10 18.67 -20.44 14.81
CA ASP A 10 18.45 -21.41 15.88
C ASP A 10 17.69 -20.74 17.04
N PRO A 11 16.59 -21.31 17.55
CA PRO A 11 15.81 -20.75 18.66
C PRO A 11 16.61 -20.45 19.93
N LYS A 12 17.80 -21.06 20.10
CA LYS A 12 18.69 -20.80 21.24
C LYS A 12 19.62 -19.61 21.03
N THR A 13 19.64 -19.02 19.84
CA THR A 13 20.49 -17.87 19.52
C THR A 13 19.83 -16.61 20.05
N GLU A 14 20.52 -15.90 20.94
CA GLU A 14 20.07 -14.58 21.39
C GLU A 14 20.55 -13.51 20.40
N LEU A 15 19.64 -13.08 19.52
CA LEU A 15 19.84 -11.93 18.64
C LEU A 15 18.90 -10.81 19.09
N SER A 16 19.33 -9.56 18.93
CA SER A 16 18.48 -8.42 19.21
C SER A 16 17.34 -8.36 18.20
N GLU A 17 16.08 -8.48 18.62
CA GLU A 17 14.92 -8.45 17.72
C GLU A 17 14.28 -7.04 17.69
N MET A 18 13.77 -6.60 18.84
CA MET A 18 13.03 -5.35 18.98
C MET A 18 13.94 -4.24 19.48
N THR A 19 14.76 -3.70 18.59
CA THR A 19 15.63 -2.56 18.92
C THR A 19 14.95 -1.24 18.63
N LEU A 20 15.35 -0.19 19.37
CA LEU A 20 14.81 1.16 19.20
C LEU A 20 14.98 1.65 17.75
N ARG A 21 16.12 1.34 17.11
CA ARG A 21 16.39 1.69 15.71
C ARG A 21 15.44 1.01 14.73
N ALA A 22 15.12 -0.28 14.93
CA ALA A 22 14.19 -1.01 14.07
C ALA A 22 12.77 -0.46 14.19
N VAL A 23 12.34 -0.16 15.42
CA VAL A 23 11.02 0.43 15.69
C VAL A 23 10.91 1.84 15.09
N ILE A 24 11.90 2.70 15.30
CA ILE A 24 11.91 4.06 14.72
C ILE A 24 11.89 4.00 13.19
N LEU A 25 12.73 3.16 12.58
CA LEU A 25 12.74 3.00 11.13
C LEU A 25 11.39 2.53 10.61
N GLY A 26 10.80 1.52 11.28
CA GLY A 26 9.47 1.04 10.96
C GLY A 26 8.39 2.10 11.08
N MET A 27 8.41 2.94 12.13
CA MET A 27 7.46 4.06 12.28
C MET A 27 7.59 5.09 11.16
N ILE A 28 8.82 5.48 10.80
CA ILE A 28 9.06 6.41 9.70
C ILE A 28 8.52 5.82 8.39
N MET A 29 8.81 4.54 8.13
CA MET A 29 8.30 3.84 6.95
C MET A 29 6.77 3.74 6.97
N ALA A 30 6.14 3.47 8.11
CA ALA A 30 4.69 3.39 8.22
C ALA A 30 4.02 4.73 7.89
N ILE A 31 4.60 5.85 8.31
CA ILE A 31 4.11 7.19 7.96
C ILE A 31 4.24 7.44 6.46
N ILE A 32 5.42 7.18 5.87
CA ILE A 32 5.68 7.47 4.46
C ILE A 32 4.88 6.54 3.54
N LEU A 33 4.98 5.23 3.74
CA LEU A 33 4.29 4.23 2.93
C LEU A 33 2.78 4.26 3.17
N GLY A 34 2.34 4.54 4.40
CA GLY A 34 0.93 4.76 4.73
C GLY A 34 0.38 5.98 3.97
N ALA A 35 1.06 7.12 3.99
CA ALA A 35 0.64 8.30 3.23
C ALA A 35 0.59 8.04 1.72
N ALA A 36 1.60 7.35 1.18
CA ALA A 36 1.61 6.93 -0.23
C ALA A 36 0.42 6.03 -0.57
N ASN A 37 0.09 5.07 0.30
CA ASN A 37 -1.05 4.18 0.12
C ASN A 37 -2.40 4.87 0.31
N VAL A 38 -2.51 5.89 1.17
CA VAL A 38 -3.73 6.72 1.26
C VAL A 38 -3.92 7.47 -0.06
N TYR A 39 -2.88 8.10 -0.59
CA TYR A 39 -2.95 8.83 -1.86
C TYR A 39 -3.34 7.90 -3.02
N LEU A 40 -2.63 6.77 -3.18
CA LEU A 40 -2.94 5.80 -4.22
C LEU A 40 -4.31 5.18 -4.03
N GLY A 41 -4.70 4.86 -2.80
CA GLY A 41 -6.01 4.31 -2.46
C GLY A 41 -7.15 5.26 -2.83
N LEU A 42 -7.03 6.55 -2.51
CA LEU A 42 -8.04 7.56 -2.89
C LEU A 42 -8.07 7.80 -4.40
N LYS A 43 -6.91 7.77 -5.07
CA LYS A 43 -6.83 8.02 -6.52
C LYS A 43 -7.27 6.82 -7.37
N ALA A 44 -6.96 5.60 -6.91
CA ALA A 44 -7.08 4.37 -7.68
C ALA A 44 -8.21 3.44 -7.19
N GLY A 45 -8.72 3.67 -5.97
CA GLY A 45 -9.67 2.78 -5.31
C GLY A 45 -9.06 1.47 -4.80
N MET A 46 -7.74 1.31 -4.85
CA MET A 46 -7.03 0.10 -4.41
C MET A 46 -5.71 0.45 -3.72
N THR A 47 -5.30 -0.35 -2.72
CA THR A 47 -4.00 -0.22 -2.04
C THR A 47 -2.95 -1.13 -2.66
N VAL A 48 -1.68 -0.81 -2.43
CA VAL A 48 -0.54 -1.60 -2.91
C VAL A 48 0.23 -2.12 -1.71
N ALA A 49 0.60 -3.40 -1.76
CA ALA A 49 1.36 -4.06 -0.69
C ALA A 49 2.66 -3.30 -0.39
N ALA A 50 2.73 -2.68 0.79
CA ALA A 50 3.88 -1.90 1.26
C ALA A 50 4.98 -2.79 1.84
N ALA A 51 4.72 -4.08 2.08
CA ALA A 51 5.63 -4.97 2.78
C ALA A 51 6.92 -5.27 2.01
N PHE A 52 6.90 -5.30 0.67
CA PHE A 52 8.09 -5.55 -0.15
C PHE A 52 9.04 -4.34 -0.20
N PRO A 53 8.57 -3.11 -0.54
CA PRO A 53 9.42 -1.93 -0.45
C PRO A 53 9.94 -1.71 0.98
N ALA A 54 9.09 -1.94 1.98
CA ALA A 54 9.47 -1.85 3.37
C ALA A 54 10.64 -2.80 3.72
N ALA A 55 10.58 -4.06 3.27
CA ALA A 55 11.66 -5.02 3.51
C ALA A 55 12.99 -4.53 2.89
N VAL A 56 12.96 -4.02 1.65
CA VAL A 56 14.16 -3.55 0.96
C VAL A 56 14.75 -2.31 1.64
N VAL A 57 13.92 -1.35 2.05
CA VAL A 57 14.37 -0.16 2.77
C VAL A 57 14.91 -0.54 4.15
N ALA A 58 14.23 -1.44 4.88
CA ALA A 58 14.66 -1.93 6.18
C ALA A 58 16.07 -2.55 6.11
N MET A 59 16.29 -3.45 5.14
CA MET A 59 17.62 -4.04 4.89
C MET A 59 18.66 -2.99 4.53
N ALA A 60 18.34 -2.09 3.61
CA ALA A 60 19.30 -1.09 3.14
C ALA A 60 19.77 -0.16 4.26
N VAL A 61 18.83 0.32 5.08
CA VAL A 61 19.12 1.25 6.18
C VAL A 61 19.77 0.52 7.35
N LEU A 62 19.22 -0.60 7.82
CA LEU A 62 19.76 -1.31 8.98
C LEU A 62 21.13 -1.93 8.71
N ARG A 63 21.45 -2.29 7.46
CA ARG A 63 22.80 -2.74 7.10
C ARG A 63 23.88 -1.70 7.40
N ALA A 64 23.60 -0.40 7.22
CA ALA A 64 24.53 0.66 7.60
C ALA A 64 24.79 0.68 9.12
N PHE A 65 23.84 0.20 9.91
CA PHE A 65 23.94 0.05 11.37
C PHE A 65 24.31 -1.37 11.82
N LYS A 66 24.71 -2.25 10.92
CA LYS A 66 24.97 -3.68 11.19
C LYS A 66 23.77 -4.38 11.87
N GLY A 67 22.57 -4.08 11.38
CA GLY A 67 21.34 -4.73 11.83
C GLY A 67 21.26 -6.19 11.39
N ASN A 68 20.54 -7.00 12.17
CA ASN A 68 20.30 -8.40 11.87
C ASN A 68 18.92 -8.62 11.20
N ILE A 69 18.70 -9.85 10.71
CA ILE A 69 17.44 -10.25 10.03
C ILE A 69 16.18 -10.09 10.90
N LEU A 70 16.29 -10.22 12.23
CA LEU A 70 15.15 -10.07 13.14
C LEU A 70 14.76 -8.59 13.28
N GLU A 71 15.75 -7.69 13.37
CA GLU A 71 15.51 -6.24 13.36
C GLU A 71 14.89 -5.76 12.05
N GLU A 72 15.37 -6.30 10.92
CA GLU A 72 14.81 -6.02 9.59
C GLU A 72 13.35 -6.49 9.50
N ASN A 73 13.04 -7.66 10.06
CA ASN A 73 11.68 -8.17 10.13
C ASN A 73 10.77 -7.29 10.99
N ILE A 74 11.26 -6.79 12.14
CA ILE A 74 10.51 -5.84 12.98
C ILE A 74 10.27 -4.53 12.24
N ALA A 75 11.30 -3.92 11.64
CA ALA A 75 11.16 -2.67 10.91
C ALA A 75 10.20 -2.79 9.71
N ARG A 76 10.30 -3.88 8.94
CA ARG A 76 9.38 -4.20 7.84
C ARG A 76 7.94 -4.34 8.33
N THR A 77 7.72 -5.15 9.36
CA THR A 77 6.37 -5.45 9.88
C THR A 77 5.72 -4.17 10.38
N THR A 78 6.44 -3.38 11.20
CA THR A 78 5.97 -2.07 11.66
C THR A 78 5.67 -1.13 10.49
N GLY A 79 6.53 -1.08 9.46
CA GLY A 79 6.30 -0.29 8.25
C GLY A 79 5.03 -0.67 7.50
N SER A 80 4.72 -1.97 7.40
CA SER A 80 3.52 -2.48 6.71
C SER A 80 2.21 -2.15 7.44
N VAL A 81 2.23 -1.86 8.74
CA VAL A 81 1.02 -1.45 9.49
C VAL A 81 0.42 -0.16 8.93
N GLY A 82 1.25 0.72 8.34
CA GLY A 82 0.78 1.93 7.68
C GLY A 82 -0.23 1.66 6.55
N GLU A 83 -0.09 0.54 5.84
CA GLU A 83 -1.05 0.12 4.80
C GLU A 83 -2.40 -0.29 5.39
N ALA A 84 -2.41 -1.08 6.46
CA ALA A 84 -3.65 -1.53 7.10
C ALA A 84 -4.45 -0.34 7.65
N LEU A 85 -3.78 0.64 8.25
CA LEU A 85 -4.42 1.86 8.72
C LEU A 85 -4.91 2.73 7.55
N ALA A 86 -4.10 2.86 6.50
CA ALA A 86 -4.47 3.59 5.29
C ALA A 86 -5.76 3.03 4.66
N ALA A 87 -5.87 1.70 4.55
CA ALA A 87 -7.07 1.04 4.03
C ALA A 87 -8.33 1.42 4.82
N GLY A 88 -8.26 1.48 6.15
CA GLY A 88 -9.38 1.96 6.98
C GLY A 88 -9.73 3.42 6.72
N ALA A 89 -8.72 4.28 6.55
CA ALA A 89 -8.89 5.71 6.32
C ALA A 89 -9.53 6.04 4.96
N ILE A 90 -9.08 5.41 3.88
CA ILE A 90 -9.52 5.74 2.51
C ILE A 90 -11.00 5.42 2.25
N PHE A 91 -11.61 4.51 3.01
CA PHE A 91 -13.04 4.19 2.86
C PHE A 91 -13.90 4.96 3.85
N THR A 92 -13.42 5.11 5.10
CA THR A 92 -14.21 5.72 6.17
C THR A 92 -14.29 7.24 6.02
N VAL A 93 -13.14 7.89 5.78
CA VAL A 93 -13.06 9.35 5.80
C VAL A 93 -13.85 9.97 4.64
N PRO A 94 -13.69 9.52 3.37
CA PRO A 94 -14.48 10.06 2.27
C PRO A 94 -15.98 9.79 2.42
N ALA A 95 -16.39 8.67 3.03
CA ALA A 95 -17.80 8.37 3.25
C ALA A 95 -18.49 9.44 4.13
N PHE A 96 -17.83 9.88 5.21
CA PHE A 96 -18.37 10.95 6.06
C PHE A 96 -18.45 12.30 5.33
N VAL A 97 -17.47 12.60 4.48
CA VAL A 97 -17.49 13.82 3.64
C VAL A 97 -18.62 13.74 2.61
N MET A 98 -18.81 12.59 1.95
CA MET A 98 -19.84 12.39 0.92
C MET A 98 -21.27 12.48 1.46
N VAL A 99 -21.51 12.04 2.69
CA VAL A 99 -22.83 12.13 3.36
C VAL A 99 -23.11 13.55 3.86
N GLY A 100 -22.15 14.48 3.76
CA GLY A 100 -22.28 15.85 4.28
C GLY A 100 -22.20 15.92 5.80
N ALA A 101 -21.67 14.87 6.47
CA ALA A 101 -21.44 14.91 7.91
C ALA A 101 -20.22 15.76 8.26
N TRP A 102 -19.25 15.87 7.35
CA TRP A 102 -18.08 16.74 7.45
C TRP A 102 -17.98 17.62 6.21
N ASP A 103 -18.08 18.94 6.39
CA ASP A 103 -18.00 19.91 5.28
C ASP A 103 -16.60 19.95 4.65
N ASN A 104 -15.56 20.05 5.49
CA ASN A 104 -14.15 20.05 5.08
C ASN A 104 -13.26 19.36 6.12
N LEU A 105 -12.12 18.85 5.66
CA LEU A 105 -11.08 18.22 6.50
C LEU A 105 -9.86 19.14 6.67
N ASP A 106 -10.11 20.43 6.87
CA ASP A 106 -9.04 21.39 7.09
C ASP A 106 -8.25 21.04 8.36
N LEU A 107 -6.94 21.21 8.29
CA LEU A 107 -6.03 20.89 9.39
C LEU A 107 -6.46 21.61 10.67
N PHE A 108 -6.44 20.88 11.79
CA PHE A 108 -6.82 21.38 13.12
C PHE A 108 -8.28 21.82 13.27
N THR A 109 -9.17 21.39 12.39
CA THR A 109 -10.62 21.60 12.55
C THR A 109 -11.25 20.43 13.31
N GLY A 110 -12.47 20.61 13.85
CA GLY A 110 -13.23 19.56 14.54
C GLY A 110 -13.28 18.21 13.79
N PRO A 111 -13.64 18.19 12.49
CA PRO A 111 -13.64 16.96 11.68
C PRO A 111 -12.27 16.28 11.58
N TRP A 112 -11.17 17.05 11.55
CA TRP A 112 -9.82 16.50 11.50
C TRP A 112 -9.46 15.76 12.79
N PHE A 113 -9.79 16.33 13.95
CA PHE A 113 -9.60 15.65 15.24
C PHE A 113 -10.48 14.40 15.36
N LEU A 114 -11.73 14.46 14.90
CA LEU A 114 -12.64 13.32 14.89
C LEU A 114 -12.13 12.19 13.98
N ALA A 115 -11.67 12.52 12.77
CA ALA A 115 -11.07 11.55 11.85
C ALA A 115 -9.81 10.92 12.46
N THR A 116 -8.95 11.72 13.10
CA THR A 116 -7.75 11.23 13.77
C THR A 116 -8.10 10.29 14.93
N ALA A 117 -9.06 10.68 15.77
CA ALA A 117 -9.54 9.85 16.88
C ALA A 117 -10.16 8.54 16.38
N LEU A 118 -10.96 8.59 15.31
CA LEU A 118 -11.52 7.40 14.65
C LEU A 118 -10.43 6.45 14.18
N LEU A 119 -9.36 6.96 13.55
CA LEU A 119 -8.24 6.14 13.09
C LEU A 119 -7.43 5.56 14.25
N ILE A 120 -7.23 6.30 15.33
CA ILE A 120 -6.56 5.79 16.53
C ILE A 120 -7.38 4.65 17.15
N VAL A 121 -8.67 4.87 17.37
CA VAL A 121 -9.57 3.86 17.94
C VAL A 121 -9.69 2.64 17.02
N GLY A 122 -9.86 2.86 15.72
CA GLY A 122 -9.91 1.80 14.72
C GLY A 122 -8.63 0.98 14.65
N GLY A 123 -7.47 1.63 14.71
CA GLY A 123 -6.16 0.98 14.78
C GLY A 123 -6.01 0.12 16.04
N LEU A 124 -6.36 0.68 17.21
CA LEU A 124 -6.31 -0.06 18.48
C LEU A 124 -7.25 -1.26 18.49
N LEU A 125 -8.49 -1.09 18.02
CA LEU A 125 -9.46 -2.17 17.89
C LEU A 125 -8.96 -3.25 16.92
N GLY A 126 -8.34 -2.85 15.80
CA GLY A 126 -7.72 -3.78 14.86
C GLY A 126 -6.64 -4.64 15.53
N VAL A 127 -5.76 -4.03 16.33
CA VAL A 127 -4.74 -4.76 17.11
C VAL A 127 -5.39 -5.71 18.10
N LEU A 128 -6.42 -5.28 18.85
CA LEU A 128 -7.12 -6.12 19.81
C LEU A 128 -7.78 -7.35 19.15
N ILE A 129 -8.47 -7.15 18.02
CA ILE A 129 -9.09 -8.25 17.26
C ILE A 129 -8.02 -9.21 16.73
N LEU A 130 -6.91 -8.69 16.20
CA LEU A 130 -5.80 -9.54 15.73
C LEU A 130 -5.17 -10.35 16.86
N ILE A 131 -5.05 -9.81 18.08
CA ILE A 131 -4.55 -10.59 19.23
C ILE A 131 -5.44 -11.80 19.51
N LEU A 132 -6.76 -11.64 19.41
CA LEU A 132 -7.71 -12.75 19.60
C LEU A 132 -7.59 -13.80 18.48
N LEU A 133 -7.51 -13.34 17.23
CA LEU A 133 -7.44 -14.22 16.05
C LEU A 133 -6.04 -14.80 15.80
N ARG A 134 -5.00 -14.26 16.44
CA ARG A 134 -3.60 -14.68 16.27
C ARG A 134 -3.47 -16.18 16.44
N ARG A 135 -4.14 -16.76 17.44
CA ARG A 135 -4.04 -18.19 17.74
C ARG A 135 -4.56 -19.04 16.58
N THR A 136 -5.74 -18.71 16.07
CA THR A 136 -6.36 -19.40 14.93
C THR A 136 -5.50 -19.29 13.68
N PHE A 137 -4.93 -18.11 13.41
CA PHE A 137 -4.09 -17.92 12.23
C PHE A 137 -2.71 -18.57 12.36
N MET A 138 -2.11 -18.60 13.55
CA MET A 138 -0.74 -19.07 13.77
C MET A 138 -0.64 -20.58 14.03
N GLU A 139 -1.66 -21.20 14.64
CA GLU A 139 -1.59 -22.61 15.03
C GLU A 139 -1.96 -23.56 13.88
N ASP A 140 -2.78 -23.12 12.93
CA ASP A 140 -3.17 -23.91 11.77
C ASP A 140 -2.02 -23.98 10.74
N THR A 141 -1.40 -25.17 10.63
CA THR A 141 -0.30 -25.41 9.70
C THR A 141 -0.74 -25.54 8.24
N SER A 142 -2.05 -25.60 7.96
CA SER A 142 -2.57 -25.69 6.60
C SER A 142 -2.64 -24.34 5.87
N LEU A 143 -2.58 -23.23 6.61
CA LEU A 143 -2.67 -21.88 6.05
C LEU A 143 -1.34 -21.48 5.37
N PRO A 144 -1.34 -21.23 4.04
CA PRO A 144 -0.16 -20.69 3.38
C PRO A 144 0.02 -19.22 3.74
N PHE A 145 1.25 -18.81 4.06
CA PHE A 145 1.64 -17.41 4.27
C PHE A 145 2.48 -16.91 3.09
N PRO A 146 1.91 -16.79 1.88
CA PRO A 146 2.70 -16.55 0.67
C PRO A 146 3.48 -15.24 0.73
N GLU A 147 2.87 -14.17 1.25
CA GLU A 147 3.50 -12.84 1.33
C GLU A 147 4.63 -12.81 2.36
N SER A 148 4.38 -13.33 3.57
CA SER A 148 5.40 -13.42 4.61
C SER A 148 6.53 -14.36 4.21
N ALA A 149 6.24 -15.46 3.51
CA ALA A 149 7.26 -16.36 2.98
C ALA A 149 8.12 -15.64 1.92
N ALA A 150 7.50 -14.95 0.96
CA ALA A 150 8.23 -14.23 -0.08
C ALA A 150 9.15 -13.14 0.51
N CYS A 151 8.65 -12.36 1.46
CA CYS A 151 9.49 -11.37 2.14
C CYS A 151 10.55 -11.99 3.04
N THR A 152 10.29 -13.14 3.66
CA THR A 152 11.33 -13.88 4.40
C THR A 152 12.49 -14.24 3.47
N GLU A 153 12.19 -14.72 2.27
CA GLU A 153 13.23 -15.03 1.26
C GLU A 153 13.97 -13.78 0.78
N ILE A 154 13.28 -12.65 0.61
CA ILE A 154 13.93 -11.36 0.29
C ILE A 154 14.90 -10.94 1.39
N VAL A 155 14.49 -11.02 2.65
CA VAL A 155 15.34 -10.62 3.78
C VAL A 155 16.55 -11.56 3.91
N LYS A 156 16.34 -12.87 3.76
CA LYS A 156 17.44 -13.86 3.72
C LYS A 156 18.43 -13.59 2.57
N ALA A 157 17.93 -13.33 1.36
CA ALA A 157 18.77 -13.00 0.21
C ALA A 157 19.59 -11.71 0.44
N GLY A 158 18.98 -10.72 1.10
CA GLY A 158 19.65 -9.48 1.48
C GLY A 158 20.81 -9.65 2.44
N GLN A 159 20.70 -10.59 3.39
CA GLN A 159 21.80 -10.94 4.31
C GLN A 159 23.02 -11.52 3.58
N GLY A 160 22.81 -12.22 2.46
CA GLY A 160 23.86 -12.69 1.54
C GLY A 160 24.49 -11.59 0.69
N GLY A 161 24.10 -10.33 0.88
CA GLY A 161 24.63 -9.16 0.17
C GLY A 161 23.79 -8.69 -1.02
N GLN A 162 22.80 -9.47 -1.47
CA GLN A 162 21.90 -9.14 -2.57
C GLN A 162 20.64 -8.43 -2.05
N THR A 163 20.75 -7.15 -1.72
CA THR A 163 19.64 -6.40 -1.10
C THR A 163 18.57 -5.94 -2.08
N GLY A 164 18.87 -5.86 -3.38
CA GLY A 164 17.99 -5.23 -4.37
C GLY A 164 17.74 -3.72 -4.12
N ALA A 165 18.44 -3.12 -3.16
CA ALA A 165 18.22 -1.75 -2.72
C ALA A 165 18.51 -0.74 -3.84
N ALA A 166 19.62 -0.95 -4.58
CA ALA A 166 19.98 -0.08 -5.70
C ALA A 166 18.88 -0.01 -6.76
N SER A 167 18.29 -1.16 -7.13
CA SER A 167 17.17 -1.19 -8.08
C SER A 167 15.91 -0.52 -7.54
N VAL A 168 15.57 -0.72 -6.27
CA VAL A 168 14.39 -0.08 -5.67
C VAL A 168 14.56 1.43 -5.57
N PHE A 169 15.71 1.92 -5.07
CA PHE A 169 15.97 3.36 -5.00
C PHE A 169 16.10 4.00 -6.38
N ALA A 170 16.71 3.32 -7.36
CA ALA A 170 16.75 3.80 -8.74
C ALA A 170 15.33 3.89 -9.33
N ALA A 171 14.50 2.86 -9.15
CA ALA A 171 13.11 2.87 -9.62
C ALA A 171 12.29 3.97 -8.93
N MET A 172 12.47 4.18 -7.62
CA MET A 172 11.84 5.29 -6.88
C MET A 172 12.27 6.66 -7.43
N GLY A 173 13.57 6.83 -7.72
CA GLY A 173 14.10 8.07 -8.29
C GLY A 173 13.55 8.34 -9.70
N ILE A 174 13.54 7.33 -10.56
CA ILE A 174 12.98 7.44 -11.92
C ILE A 174 11.48 7.72 -11.86
N ALA A 175 10.73 7.02 -11.02
CA ALA A 175 9.30 7.26 -10.83
C ALA A 175 9.01 8.66 -10.29
N GLY A 176 9.80 9.13 -9.31
CA GLY A 176 9.71 10.48 -8.77
C GLY A 176 10.01 11.56 -9.80
N LEU A 177 11.04 11.36 -10.64
CA LEU A 177 11.37 12.28 -11.72
C LEU A 177 10.25 12.31 -12.78
N MET A 178 9.74 11.14 -13.19
CA MET A 178 8.61 11.09 -14.13
C MET A 178 7.36 11.79 -13.58
N GLU A 179 7.05 11.59 -12.29
CA GLU A 179 5.93 12.28 -11.67
C GLU A 179 6.17 13.80 -11.59
N PHE A 180 7.40 14.23 -11.29
CA PHE A 180 7.78 15.65 -11.28
C PHE A 180 7.64 16.32 -12.65
N LEU A 181 7.96 15.61 -13.74
CA LEU A 181 7.85 16.08 -15.13
C LEU A 181 6.42 16.00 -15.71
N LYS A 182 5.52 15.27 -15.04
CA LYS A 182 4.11 15.12 -15.44
C LYS A 182 3.18 16.01 -14.63
N ASN A 183 3.48 16.22 -13.35
CA ASN A 183 2.59 16.93 -12.44
C ASN A 183 2.43 18.40 -12.85
N HIS A 184 1.20 18.91 -12.81
CA HIS A 184 0.88 20.31 -13.12
C HIS A 184 1.55 21.28 -12.14
N ASN A 185 1.80 20.84 -10.90
CA ASN A 185 2.56 21.60 -9.90
C ASN A 185 4.10 21.53 -10.09
N GLY A 186 4.57 20.73 -11.06
CA GLY A 186 5.98 20.59 -11.44
C GLY A 186 6.28 21.29 -12.77
N ILE A 187 7.03 20.64 -13.66
CA ILE A 187 7.27 21.14 -15.02
C ILE A 187 6.55 20.22 -16.00
N PRO A 188 5.32 20.55 -16.45
CA PRO A 188 4.50 19.66 -17.27
C PRO A 188 5.05 19.61 -18.70
N ILE A 189 6.00 18.73 -18.96
CA ILE A 189 6.58 18.47 -20.28
C ILE A 189 5.88 17.26 -20.92
N ILE A 190 5.40 16.32 -20.11
CA ILE A 190 4.68 15.13 -20.55
C ILE A 190 3.17 15.43 -20.53
N GLY A 191 2.52 15.28 -21.69
CA GLY A 191 1.09 15.55 -21.84
C GLY A 191 0.22 14.74 -20.87
N GLY A 192 -0.82 15.39 -20.33
CA GLY A 192 -1.80 14.77 -19.44
C GLY A 192 -2.76 13.80 -20.16
N HIS A 193 -3.63 13.15 -19.38
CA HIS A 193 -4.71 12.33 -19.90
C HIS A 193 -5.82 13.19 -20.52
N TYR A 194 -6.31 12.82 -21.69
CA TYR A 194 -7.42 13.50 -22.36
C TYR A 194 -8.74 12.90 -21.89
N LYS A 195 -9.62 13.75 -21.34
CA LYS A 195 -11.00 13.40 -20.98
C LYS A 195 -11.91 13.94 -22.09
N GLY A 196 -12.46 13.05 -22.90
CA GLY A 196 -13.48 13.36 -23.89
C GLY A 196 -14.84 12.81 -23.46
N ALA A 197 -15.90 13.21 -24.16
CA ALA A 197 -17.19 12.54 -24.04
C ALA A 197 -17.74 12.35 -25.45
N PHE A 198 -18.06 11.10 -25.80
CA PHE A 198 -18.71 10.79 -27.06
C PHE A 198 -20.22 10.75 -26.83
N LYS A 199 -20.96 11.58 -27.57
CA LYS A 199 -22.42 11.50 -27.64
C LYS A 199 -22.79 10.61 -28.81
N LEU A 200 -23.64 9.61 -28.57
CA LEU A 200 -24.04 8.63 -29.58
C LEU A 200 -24.95 9.28 -30.66
N SER A 201 -25.64 10.37 -30.34
CA SER A 201 -26.41 11.22 -31.25
C SER A 201 -26.50 12.65 -30.72
N ALA A 202 -26.74 13.64 -31.59
CA ALA A 202 -26.88 15.05 -31.19
C ALA A 202 -28.04 15.27 -30.18
N ASP A 203 -29.05 14.40 -30.21
CA ASP A 203 -30.25 14.42 -29.36
C ASP A 203 -30.20 13.46 -28.16
N SER A 204 -29.13 12.68 -27.97
CA SER A 204 -29.04 11.77 -26.81
C SER A 204 -28.58 12.53 -25.56
N SER A 205 -29.38 12.48 -24.49
CA SER A 205 -29.05 13.04 -23.17
C SER A 205 -27.91 12.30 -22.45
N GLY A 206 -27.55 11.10 -22.91
CA GLY A 206 -26.41 10.33 -22.42
C GLY A 206 -25.11 10.69 -23.15
N ALA A 207 -24.11 11.16 -22.41
CA ALA A 207 -22.74 11.31 -22.89
C ALA A 207 -21.90 10.18 -22.31
N PHE A 208 -21.27 9.35 -23.16
CA PHE A 208 -20.34 8.33 -22.70
C PHE A 208 -18.97 8.97 -22.51
N PRO A 209 -18.45 9.06 -21.28
CA PRO A 209 -17.15 9.65 -21.05
C PRO A 209 -16.06 8.71 -21.60
N PHE A 210 -15.17 9.24 -22.44
CA PHE A 210 -13.99 8.55 -22.94
C PHE A 210 -12.76 9.09 -22.23
N PHE A 211 -11.97 8.20 -21.65
CA PHE A 211 -10.76 8.56 -20.93
C PHE A 211 -9.58 7.83 -21.53
N THR A 212 -8.52 8.56 -21.87
CA THR A 212 -7.23 7.92 -22.14
C THR A 212 -6.63 7.44 -20.81
N PRO A 213 -5.97 6.26 -20.76
CA PRO A 213 -5.26 5.82 -19.57
C PRO A 213 -4.29 6.89 -19.08
N GLU A 214 -4.32 7.20 -17.79
CA GLU A 214 -3.36 8.14 -17.21
C GLU A 214 -1.95 7.52 -17.28
N PRO A 215 -0.94 8.23 -17.83
CA PRO A 215 0.45 7.77 -17.78
C PRO A 215 0.98 7.93 -16.34
N SER A 216 0.54 7.05 -15.45
CA SER A 216 0.98 7.00 -14.07
C SER A 216 2.03 5.89 -13.91
N PRO A 217 3.27 6.23 -13.55
CA PRO A 217 4.29 5.23 -13.24
C PRO A 217 3.83 4.22 -12.18
N ALA A 218 3.02 4.69 -11.21
CA ALA A 218 2.43 3.83 -10.20
C ALA A 218 1.47 2.79 -10.80
N PHE A 219 0.57 3.18 -11.72
CA PHE A 219 -0.35 2.24 -12.35
C PHE A 219 0.34 1.28 -13.31
N LEU A 220 1.36 1.74 -14.02
CA LEU A 220 2.19 0.86 -14.86
C LEU A 220 2.93 -0.17 -13.99
N GLY A 221 3.51 0.26 -12.86
CA GLY A 221 4.18 -0.64 -11.92
C GLY A 221 3.25 -1.67 -11.31
N VAL A 222 2.09 -1.24 -10.81
CA VAL A 222 1.07 -2.13 -10.24
C VAL A 222 0.56 -3.11 -11.30
N GLY A 223 0.25 -2.64 -12.50
CA GLY A 223 -0.19 -3.48 -13.61
C GLY A 223 0.86 -4.51 -14.03
N TYR A 224 2.14 -4.15 -14.02
CA TYR A 224 3.23 -5.07 -14.30
C TYR A 224 3.36 -6.18 -13.24
N ILE A 225 3.22 -5.84 -11.95
CA ILE A 225 3.31 -6.82 -10.84
C ILE A 225 2.12 -7.78 -10.86
N ILE A 226 0.91 -7.26 -11.04
CA ILE A 226 -0.34 -8.04 -11.06
C ILE A 226 -0.40 -8.91 -12.33
N GLY A 227 0.13 -8.41 -13.43
CA GLY A 227 0.11 -9.09 -14.72
C GLY A 227 -1.24 -9.02 -15.44
N PRO A 228 -1.28 -9.46 -16.71
CA PRO A 228 -2.44 -9.23 -17.59
C PRO A 228 -3.68 -10.02 -17.17
N LYS A 229 -3.53 -11.21 -16.58
CA LYS A 229 -4.67 -12.07 -16.21
C LYS A 229 -5.50 -11.46 -15.08
N TYR A 230 -4.86 -11.12 -13.97
CA TYR A 230 -5.55 -10.50 -12.83
C TYR A 230 -5.90 -9.04 -13.12
N GLY A 231 -5.06 -8.32 -13.89
CA GLY A 231 -5.39 -6.98 -14.37
C GLY A 231 -6.65 -6.96 -15.23
N ALA A 232 -6.85 -7.95 -16.11
CA ALA A 232 -8.08 -8.07 -16.91
C ALA A 232 -9.32 -8.36 -16.04
N LEU A 233 -9.18 -9.16 -14.98
CA LEU A 233 -10.27 -9.38 -14.02
C LEU A 233 -10.65 -8.07 -13.32
N THR A 234 -9.68 -7.33 -12.79
CA THR A 234 -9.91 -6.03 -12.16
C THR A 234 -10.54 -5.03 -13.14
N ALA A 235 -10.05 -4.99 -14.39
CA ALA A 235 -10.63 -4.15 -15.44
C ALA A 235 -12.08 -4.54 -15.75
N SER A 236 -12.37 -5.84 -15.89
CA SER A 236 -13.73 -6.33 -16.13
C SER A 236 -14.69 -5.99 -14.98
N GLY A 237 -14.24 -6.11 -13.73
CA GLY A 237 -15.01 -5.73 -12.55
C GLY A 237 -15.27 -4.23 -12.49
N GLY A 238 -14.28 -3.39 -12.83
CA GLY A 238 -14.44 -1.94 -12.93
C GLY A 238 -15.41 -1.53 -14.03
N ILE A 239 -15.30 -2.14 -15.22
CA ILE A 239 -16.23 -1.93 -16.33
C ILE A 239 -17.65 -2.34 -15.94
N PHE A 240 -17.82 -3.50 -15.31
CA PHE A 240 -19.12 -3.98 -14.83
C PHE A 240 -19.72 -3.05 -13.77
N GLY A 241 -18.93 -2.65 -12.77
CA GLY A 241 -19.39 -1.76 -11.70
C GLY A 241 -19.79 -0.39 -12.23
N TRP A 242 -18.98 0.20 -13.12
CA TRP A 242 -19.22 1.55 -13.61
C TRP A 242 -20.25 1.61 -14.74
N LEU A 243 -20.21 0.71 -15.72
CA LEU A 243 -21.13 0.75 -16.86
C LEU A 243 -22.48 0.10 -16.58
N LEU A 244 -22.54 -0.87 -15.64
CA LEU A 244 -23.78 -1.60 -15.36
C LEU A 244 -24.38 -1.25 -14.00
N LEU A 245 -23.63 -1.41 -12.89
CA LEU A 245 -24.21 -1.25 -11.55
C LEU A 245 -24.52 0.20 -11.19
N MET A 246 -23.60 1.14 -11.45
CA MET A 246 -23.82 2.57 -11.14
C MET A 246 -25.07 3.15 -11.83
N PRO A 247 -25.28 2.97 -13.16
CA PRO A 247 -26.46 3.53 -13.84
C PRO A 247 -27.79 2.88 -13.44
N ILE A 248 -27.75 1.69 -12.84
CA ILE A 248 -28.97 1.05 -12.32
C ILE A 248 -29.33 1.61 -10.94
N LEU A 249 -28.33 2.03 -10.16
CA LEU A 249 -28.49 2.55 -8.80
C LEU A 249 -28.73 4.06 -8.72
N LEU A 250 -28.27 4.83 -9.71
CA LEU A 250 -28.46 6.28 -9.86
C LEU A 250 -29.70 6.59 -10.71
#